data_AF-A0A9E3T8X5-F1
#
_entry.id   AF-A0A9E3T8X5-F1
#
_cell.length_a   1.000
_cell.length_b   1.000
_cell.length_c   1.000
_cell.angle_alpha   90.00
_cell.angle_beta   90.00
_cell.angle_gamma   90.00
#
_symmetry.space_group_name_H-M   'P 1'
#
loop_
_entity.id
_entity.type
_entity.pdbx_description
1 polymer ?
#
loop_
_entity_poly.entity_id
_entity_poly.type
_entity_poly.pdbx_seq_one_letter_code
_entity_poly.pdbx_strand_id
1 'polypeptide(L)'
;MDQIIRSGDQAQFNPNFGMAILLAPAIGIITGSAVTVNVAGMTACVQGDEATVIVPGIPYMSGSFVTPGVCTLTIQSLGPDQTSMKTKISGRAVILKG
;
A
#
# COMPACT_ATOMS: atom_id res chain seq x y z
N MET A 1 -18.85 -2.54 -3.30
CA MET A 1 -18.73 -1.68 -4.50
C MET A 1 -17.25 -1.43 -4.66
N ASP A 2 -16.64 -1.97 -5.71
CA ASP A 2 -15.18 -1.93 -5.85
C ASP A 2 -14.73 -0.52 -6.19
N GLN A 3 -13.85 0.04 -5.36
CA GLN A 3 -13.26 1.35 -5.57
C GLN A 3 -11.87 1.20 -6.14
N ILE A 4 -11.64 1.88 -7.27
CA ILE A 4 -10.30 1.99 -7.88
C ILE A 4 -9.47 2.94 -7.02
N ILE A 5 -8.26 2.51 -6.67
CA ILE A 5 -7.30 3.32 -5.92
C ILE A 5 -6.63 4.34 -6.84
N ARG A 6 -6.42 5.55 -6.33
CA ARG A 6 -5.87 6.69 -7.03
C ARG A 6 -4.55 7.14 -6.43
N SER A 7 -3.74 7.81 -7.23
CA SER A 7 -2.55 8.47 -6.74
C SER A 7 -2.91 9.44 -5.61
N GLY A 8 -2.18 9.37 -4.49
CA GLY A 8 -2.46 10.17 -3.30
C GLY A 8 -3.34 9.47 -2.26
N ASP A 9 -3.95 8.32 -2.58
CA ASP A 9 -4.67 7.53 -1.58
C ASP A 9 -3.70 6.96 -0.53
N GLN A 10 -4.22 6.78 0.69
CA GLN A 10 -3.46 6.30 1.84
C GLN A 10 -3.53 4.77 1.97
N ALA A 11 -2.37 4.13 2.10
CA ALA A 11 -2.23 2.74 2.49
C ALA A 11 -1.91 2.67 3.99
N GLN A 12 -2.87 2.22 4.79
CA GLN A 12 -2.68 2.02 6.22
C GLN A 12 -2.31 0.56 6.50
N PHE A 13 -1.17 0.35 7.14
CA PHE A 13 -0.71 -0.98 7.51
C PHE A 13 -1.34 -1.44 8.82
N ASN A 14 -1.62 -2.74 8.93
CA ASN A 14 -1.99 -3.35 10.20
C ASN A 14 -0.79 -3.25 11.15
N PRO A 15 -0.94 -2.75 12.39
CA PRO A 15 0.19 -2.63 13.32
C PRO A 15 0.80 -3.97 13.76
N ASN A 16 0.11 -5.10 13.56
CA ASN A 16 0.59 -6.40 14.02
C ASN A 16 1.31 -7.20 12.92
N PHE A 17 2.62 -7.40 13.08
CA PHE A 17 3.48 -8.20 12.21
C PHE A 17 4.05 -9.41 12.97
N GLY A 18 3.16 -10.32 13.37
CA GLY A 18 3.51 -11.51 14.15
C GLY A 18 3.96 -11.16 15.56
N MET A 19 5.26 -11.28 15.84
CA MET A 19 5.84 -10.90 17.14
C MET A 19 6.22 -9.43 17.24
N ALA A 20 6.27 -8.73 16.10
CA ALA A 20 6.59 -7.31 16.01
C ALA A 20 5.31 -6.48 15.94
N ILE A 21 5.17 -5.50 16.83
CA ILE A 21 4.03 -4.59 16.90
C ILE A 21 4.51 -3.17 16.67
N LEU A 22 3.90 -2.48 15.70
CA LEU A 22 4.18 -1.07 15.45
C LEU A 22 3.67 -0.21 16.61
N LEU A 23 4.47 0.76 17.03
CA LEU A 23 4.14 1.69 18.11
C LEU A 23 3.53 3.00 17.61
N ALA A 24 3.52 3.19 16.29
CA ALA A 24 2.93 4.36 15.64
C ALA A 24 2.13 3.93 14.40
N PRO A 25 1.11 4.72 13.98
CA PRO A 25 0.41 4.49 12.73
C PRO A 25 1.38 4.50 11.55
N ALA A 26 1.37 3.42 10.77
CA ALA A 26 2.10 3.33 9.52
C ALA A 26 1.16 3.63 8.36
N ILE A 27 1.31 4.82 7.79
CA ILE A 27 0.52 5.28 6.64
C ILE A 27 1.49 5.63 5.52
N GLY A 28 1.34 4.99 4.38
CA GLY A 28 2.05 5.32 3.15
C GLY A 28 1.13 5.93 2.11
N ILE A 29 1.70 6.65 1.15
CA ILE A 29 0.97 7.21 0.01
C ILE A 29 1.32 6.41 -1.23
N ILE A 30 0.31 5.93 -1.95
CA ILE A 30 0.53 5.26 -3.23
C ILE A 30 0.55 6.30 -4.37
N THR A 31 1.49 6.13 -5.30
CA THR A 31 1.60 6.97 -6.49
C THR A 31 1.22 6.17 -7.72
N GLY A 32 0.20 6.61 -8.43
CA GLY A 32 -0.28 5.93 -9.64
C GLY A 32 0.58 6.26 -10.86
N SER A 33 0.90 5.25 -11.67
CA SER A 33 1.71 5.41 -12.89
C SER A 33 0.90 5.40 -14.20
N ALA A 34 -0.41 5.15 -14.14
CA ALA A 34 -1.27 5.04 -15.31
C ALA A 34 -1.69 6.40 -15.88
N VAL A 35 -0.73 7.15 -16.45
CA VAL A 35 -0.90 8.53 -16.94
C VAL A 35 -2.05 8.74 -17.94
N THR A 36 -2.49 7.68 -18.62
CA THR A 36 -3.55 7.72 -19.63
C THR A 36 -4.96 7.69 -19.04
N VAL A 37 -5.12 7.35 -17.76
CA VAL A 37 -6.42 7.19 -17.10
C VAL A 37 -6.44 7.95 -15.79
N ASN A 38 -7.39 8.87 -15.69
CA ASN A 38 -7.67 9.61 -14.47
C ASN A 38 -8.97 9.11 -13.85
N VAL A 39 -8.95 8.83 -12.56
CA VAL A 39 -10.13 8.52 -11.76
C VAL A 39 -10.35 9.70 -10.84
N ALA A 40 -11.47 10.40 -11.03
CA ALA A 40 -11.81 11.62 -10.27
C ALA A 40 -10.67 12.64 -10.21
N GLY A 41 -10.02 12.89 -11.36
CA GLY A 41 -8.98 13.92 -11.51
C GLY A 41 -7.57 13.50 -11.06
N MET A 42 -7.39 12.29 -10.52
CA MET A 42 -6.09 11.75 -10.11
C MET A 42 -5.72 10.51 -10.93
N THR A 43 -4.43 10.29 -11.15
CA THR A 43 -3.92 9.14 -11.91
C THR A 43 -4.32 7.82 -11.24
N ALA A 44 -4.79 6.86 -12.03
CA ALA A 44 -5.15 5.53 -11.52
C ALA A 44 -3.89 4.76 -11.05
N CYS A 45 -4.03 3.93 -10.02
CA CYS A 45 -2.97 3.02 -9.58
C CYS A 45 -3.12 1.66 -10.27
N VAL A 46 -2.01 1.10 -10.73
CA VAL A 46 -1.95 -0.21 -11.41
C VAL A 46 -0.92 -1.12 -10.76
N GLN A 47 -1.08 -2.43 -10.92
CA GLN A 47 -0.21 -3.47 -10.37
C GLN A 47 1.27 -3.16 -10.63
N GLY A 48 2.08 -3.11 -9.58
CA GLY A 48 3.47 -2.66 -9.52
C GLY A 48 3.63 -1.27 -8.87
N ASP A 49 2.57 -0.46 -8.80
CA ASP A 49 2.59 0.85 -8.13
C ASP A 49 2.64 0.71 -6.60
N GLU A 50 2.25 -0.45 -6.06
CA GLU A 50 2.38 -0.75 -4.62
C GLU A 50 3.83 -0.68 -4.12
N ALA A 51 4.82 -0.90 -5.00
CA ALA A 51 6.23 -0.78 -4.67
C ALA A 51 6.66 0.67 -4.36
N THR A 52 5.83 1.66 -4.74
CA THR A 52 6.07 3.07 -4.39
C THR A 52 5.73 3.37 -2.92
N VAL A 53 4.96 2.51 -2.27
CA VAL A 53 4.57 2.68 -0.87
C VAL A 53 5.71 2.23 0.03
N ILE A 54 6.46 3.20 0.55
CA ILE A 54 7.56 2.99 1.48
C ILE A 54 7.34 3.90 2.69
N VAL A 55 7.30 3.30 3.88
CA VAL A 55 7.10 4.01 5.15
C VAL A 55 8.31 3.76 6.06
N PRO A 56 9.35 4.60 6.00
CA PRO A 56 10.53 4.45 6.85
C PRO A 56 10.31 5.05 8.24
N GLY A 57 11.15 4.63 9.19
CA GLY A 57 11.24 5.31 10.49
C GLY A 57 10.15 4.91 11.49
N ILE A 58 9.46 3.79 11.29
CA ILE A 58 8.38 3.38 12.18
C ILE A 58 8.94 2.68 13.42
N PRO A 59 8.67 3.18 14.63
CA PRO A 59 9.07 2.49 15.85
C PRO A 59 8.25 1.21 16.02
N TYR A 60 8.90 0.13 16.40
CA TYR A 60 8.25 -1.14 16.71
C TYR A 60 8.84 -1.78 17.97
N MET A 61 8.03 -2.60 18.64
CA MET A 61 8.47 -3.49 19.71
C MET A 61 8.32 -4.94 19.27
N SER A 62 9.18 -5.83 19.77
CA SER A 62 9.09 -7.26 19.47
C SER A 62 9.25 -8.07 20.75
N GLY A 63 8.22 -8.82 21.13
CA GLY A 63 8.26 -9.76 22.26
C GLY A 63 8.93 -9.20 23.53
N SER A 64 10.02 -9.83 23.96
CA SER A 64 10.77 -9.51 25.18
C SER A 64 11.72 -8.31 25.06
N PHE A 65 11.87 -7.72 23.88
CA PHE A 65 12.75 -6.58 23.68
C PHE A 65 12.06 -5.28 24.16
N VAL A 66 12.55 -4.74 25.28
CA VAL A 66 12.03 -3.52 25.92
C VAL A 66 12.47 -2.23 25.24
N THR A 67 13.53 -2.26 24.43
CA THR A 67 13.97 -1.09 23.66
C THR A 67 13.32 -1.11 22.28
N PRO A 68 12.56 -0.07 21.90
CA PRO A 68 11.98 0.04 20.57
C PRO A 68 13.04 0.04 19.48
N GLY A 69 12.82 -0.78 18.45
CA GLY A 69 13.55 -0.71 17.19
C GLY A 69 12.88 0.24 16.22
N VAL A 70 13.53 0.49 15.08
CA VAL A 70 12.98 1.28 13.97
C VAL A 70 12.98 0.42 12.71
N CYS A 71 11.86 0.39 11.98
CA CYS A 71 11.71 -0.38 10.76
C CYS A 71 11.27 0.48 9.57
N THR A 72 11.32 -0.12 8.38
CA THR A 72 10.75 0.40 7.14
C THR A 72 9.72 -0.59 6.63
N LEU A 73 8.53 -0.10 6.27
CA LEU A 73 7.44 -0.92 5.76
C LEU A 73 7.29 -0.72 4.26
N THR A 74 7.02 -1.83 3.56
CA THR A 74 6.79 -1.88 2.12
C THR A 74 5.66 -2.86 1.83
N ILE A 75 4.93 -2.68 0.73
CA ILE A 75 3.93 -3.66 0.29
C ILE A 75 4.65 -4.78 -0.46
N GLN A 76 4.61 -6.00 0.07
CA GLN A 76 5.24 -7.17 -0.56
C GLN A 76 4.41 -7.72 -1.72
N SER A 77 3.09 -7.78 -1.55
CA SER A 77 2.17 -8.31 -2.55
C SER A 77 0.77 -7.78 -2.32
N LEU A 78 0.03 -7.58 -3.40
CA LEU A 78 -1.41 -7.30 -3.33
C LEU A 78 -2.21 -8.58 -3.11
N GLY A 79 -3.34 -8.47 -2.41
CA GLY A 79 -4.32 -9.54 -2.32
C GLY A 79 -4.95 -9.87 -3.68
N PRO A 80 -5.50 -11.08 -3.86
CA PRO A 80 -6.14 -11.49 -5.11
C PRO A 80 -7.37 -10.64 -5.46
N ASP A 81 -8.02 -10.04 -4.46
CA ASP A 81 -9.15 -9.12 -4.53
C ASP A 81 -8.75 -7.65 -4.74
N GLN A 82 -7.49 -7.31 -4.48
CA GLN A 82 -6.94 -5.95 -4.65
C GLN A 82 -6.47 -5.67 -6.08
N THR A 83 -6.69 -6.61 -7.01
CA THR A 83 -6.35 -6.44 -8.43
C THR A 83 -7.54 -6.76 -9.32
N SER A 84 -7.77 -5.94 -10.34
CA SER A 84 -8.84 -6.19 -11.29
C SER A 84 -8.47 -7.31 -12.27
N MET A 85 -9.34 -8.31 -12.40
CA MET A 85 -9.18 -9.36 -13.41
C MET A 85 -9.55 -8.89 -14.82
N LYS A 86 -10.46 -7.91 -14.94
CA LYS A 86 -11.04 -7.47 -16.22
C LYS A 86 -10.44 -6.16 -16.72
N THR A 87 -10.21 -5.21 -15.82
CA THR A 87 -9.78 -3.87 -16.19
C THR A 87 -8.27 -3.77 -16.12
N LYS A 88 -7.65 -3.50 -17.26
CA LYS A 88 -6.21 -3.27 -17.39
C LYS A 88 -5.95 -1.93 -18.05
N ILE A 89 -4.92 -1.23 -17.59
CA ILE A 89 -4.45 0.02 -18.19
C ILE A 89 -3.01 -0.23 -18.63
N SER A 90 -2.73 0.00 -19.92
CA SER A 90 -1.41 -0.25 -20.51
C SER A 90 -0.87 -1.66 -20.21
N GLY A 91 -1.75 -2.67 -20.20
CA GLY A 91 -1.42 -4.07 -19.92
C GLY A 91 -1.31 -4.45 -18.44
N ARG A 92 -1.34 -3.48 -17.51
CA ARG A 92 -1.25 -3.72 -16.06
C ARG A 92 -2.64 -3.71 -15.42
N ALA A 93 -2.90 -4.62 -14.48
CA ALA A 93 -4.19 -4.69 -13.78
C ALA A 93 -4.39 -3.43 -12.90
N VAL A 94 -5.61 -2.93 -12.84
CA VAL A 94 -5.95 -1.80 -11.95
C VAL A 94 -5.98 -2.27 -10.50
N ILE A 95 -5.46 -1.47 -9.57
CA ILE A 95 -5.53 -1.75 -8.14
C ILE A 95 -6.90 -1.34 -7.60
N LEU A 96 -7.52 -2.25 -6.85
CA LEU A 96 -8.79 -2.07 -6.17
C LEU A 96 -8.55 -2.04 -4.66
N LYS A 97 -9.44 -1.38 -3.93
CA LYS A 97 -9.36 -1.30 -2.46
C LYS A 97 -9.35 -2.69 -1.78
N GLY A 98 -9.95 -3.70 -2.41
CA GLY A 98 -10.32 -4.97 -1.78
C GLY A 98 -11.65 -4.84 -1.04
#